data_AF-A0A1S6FQR9-F1
#
_entry.id   AF-A0A1S6FQR9-F1
#
_cell.length_a   1.000
_cell.length_b   1.000
_cell.length_c   1.000
_cell.angle_alpha   90.00
_cell.angle_beta   90.00
_cell.angle_gamma   90.00
#
_symmetry.space_group_name_H-M   'P 1'
#
loop_
_entity.id
_entity.type
_entity.pdbx_description
1 polymer ?
#
loop_
_entity_poly.entity_id
_entity_poly.type
_entity_poly.pdbx_seq_one_letter_code
_entity_poly.pdbx_strand_id
1 'polypeptide(L)'
;MIRICIAAVAALALAACSKAPEDVTARYTVGGGAGTITVQAAGNGDARIDAGQQQFVRKGGTEYLVLTDAKGKFAASIPDFVAVMGEMMKDGGIKPMGTPPQGEYDLAKQGTETVAEVPGDVWKVSAKQGPATESFEAVISSDPAYANIGKALEMQTKLGAAQSQQMQGGRGNLEKRVEEMLGKGMVLRFDTALKLDKVEKGAIDAKAFALPAVIDKAALKARLTAERDRARAAAVPPVPAQGEPKGGAPKAAEPQAAPSPAAKAK
;
A
#
# COMPACT_ATOMS: atom_id res chain seq x y z
N MET A 1 -37.20 34.48 39.06
CA MET A 1 -37.14 34.04 37.64
C MET A 1 -35.75 33.48 37.30
N ILE A 2 -35.24 32.48 38.02
CA ILE A 2 -33.92 31.84 37.77
C ILE A 2 -34.01 30.37 38.22
N ARG A 3 -34.91 29.57 37.65
CA ARG A 3 -35.00 28.12 37.97
C ARG A 3 -35.33 27.21 36.77
N ILE A 4 -35.47 27.76 35.56
CA ILE A 4 -35.88 27.00 34.37
C ILE A 4 -34.70 26.73 33.40
N CYS A 5 -33.52 27.33 33.62
CA CYS A 5 -32.39 27.19 32.69
C CYS A 5 -31.46 25.97 32.95
N ILE A 6 -31.60 25.25 34.06
CA ILE A 6 -30.66 24.15 34.40
C ILE A 6 -31.10 22.80 33.80
N ALA A 7 -32.40 22.58 33.59
CA ALA A 7 -32.90 21.31 33.06
C ALA A 7 -32.60 21.08 31.56
N ALA A 8 -32.49 22.16 30.77
CA ALA A 8 -32.20 22.06 29.33
C ALA A 8 -30.72 21.73 29.01
N VAL A 9 -29.79 22.04 29.91
CA VAL A 9 -28.35 21.79 29.68
C VAL A 9 -27.98 20.33 29.97
N ALA A 10 -28.65 19.67 30.91
CA ALA A 10 -28.42 18.25 31.23
C ALA A 10 -28.92 17.31 30.13
N ALA A 11 -29.99 17.65 29.41
CA ALA A 11 -30.52 16.85 28.31
C ALA A 11 -29.67 16.94 27.02
N LEU A 12 -28.98 18.07 26.78
CA LEU A 12 -28.05 18.20 25.66
C LEU A 12 -26.71 17.46 25.87
N ALA A 13 -26.31 17.19 27.11
CA ALA A 13 -25.08 16.47 27.42
C ALA A 13 -25.18 14.94 27.23
N LEU A 14 -26.39 14.36 27.34
CA LEU A 14 -26.62 12.92 27.17
C LEU A 14 -26.84 12.48 25.72
N ALA A 15 -27.15 13.41 24.81
CA ALA A 15 -27.28 13.13 23.38
C ALA A 15 -25.92 13.06 22.64
N ALA A 16 -24.82 13.41 23.33
CA ALA A 16 -23.45 13.36 22.81
C ALA A 16 -22.66 12.13 23.28
N CYS A 17 -23.31 11.14 23.91
CA CYS A 17 -22.77 9.79 24.01
C CYS A 17 -22.90 9.11 22.64
N SER A 18 -22.17 9.62 21.65
CA SER A 18 -21.88 8.87 20.43
C SER A 18 -21.31 7.53 20.87
N LYS A 19 -22.07 6.46 20.61
CA LYS A 19 -21.64 5.08 20.83
C LYS A 19 -20.21 4.98 20.29
N ALA A 20 -19.27 4.59 21.16
CA ALA A 20 -17.88 4.46 20.77
C ALA A 20 -17.84 3.65 19.46
N PRO A 21 -17.01 4.05 18.48
CA PRO A 21 -16.95 3.34 17.20
C PRO A 21 -16.78 1.85 17.47
N GLU A 22 -17.57 1.01 16.83
CA GLU A 22 -17.48 -0.44 17.03
C GLU A 22 -16.23 -0.97 16.34
N ASP A 23 -15.70 -2.07 16.86
CA ASP A 23 -14.63 -2.81 16.22
C ASP A 23 -15.13 -3.43 14.90
N VAL A 24 -14.35 -3.25 13.83
CA VAL A 24 -14.70 -3.69 12.47
C VAL A 24 -13.56 -4.49 11.87
N THR A 25 -13.89 -5.62 11.24
CA THR A 25 -13.00 -6.36 10.37
C THR A 25 -13.56 -6.35 8.95
N ALA A 26 -12.77 -5.87 7.98
CA ALA A 26 -13.10 -5.88 6.57
C ALA A 26 -12.14 -6.80 5.80
N ARG A 27 -12.67 -7.61 4.89
CA ARG A 27 -11.88 -8.48 4.01
C ARG A 27 -12.09 -8.07 2.57
N TYR A 28 -11.01 -8.00 1.83
CA TYR A 28 -10.97 -7.56 0.45
C TYR A 28 -10.28 -8.60 -0.44
N THR A 29 -10.78 -8.74 -1.66
CA THR A 29 -10.10 -9.43 -2.76
C THR A 29 -9.29 -8.41 -3.54
N VAL A 30 -8.05 -8.76 -3.86
CA VAL A 30 -7.18 -7.97 -4.73
C VAL A 30 -7.34 -8.43 -6.18
N GLY A 31 -7.43 -7.47 -7.08
CA GLY A 31 -7.53 -7.69 -8.53
C GLY A 31 -6.44 -8.58 -9.09
N GLY A 32 -6.74 -9.25 -10.20
CA GLY A 32 -5.78 -10.14 -10.87
C GLY A 32 -5.40 -11.39 -10.07
N GLY A 33 -6.14 -11.72 -9.01
CA GLY A 33 -5.88 -12.92 -8.20
C GLY A 33 -4.66 -12.78 -7.26
N ALA A 34 -4.23 -11.56 -6.96
CA ALA A 34 -3.04 -11.30 -6.12
C ALA A 34 -3.23 -11.63 -4.63
N GLY A 35 -4.42 -12.13 -4.24
CA GLY A 35 -4.74 -12.59 -2.90
C GLY A 35 -5.80 -11.74 -2.22
N THR A 36 -5.75 -11.71 -0.88
CA THR A 36 -6.73 -11.02 -0.04
C THR A 36 -6.05 -10.04 0.91
N ILE A 37 -6.72 -8.94 1.21
CA ILE A 37 -6.33 -7.99 2.25
C ILE A 37 -7.32 -8.10 3.40
N THR A 38 -6.82 -8.20 4.63
CA THR A 38 -7.65 -8.10 5.84
C THR A 38 -7.33 -6.80 6.56
N VAL A 39 -8.36 -6.03 6.87
CA VAL A 39 -8.25 -4.79 7.64
C VAL A 39 -9.04 -4.95 8.93
N GLN A 40 -8.36 -4.77 10.05
CA GLN A 40 -8.96 -4.77 11.38
C GLN A 40 -8.84 -3.35 11.93
N ALA A 41 -9.93 -2.77 12.42
CA ALA A 41 -9.91 -1.46 13.04
C ALA A 41 -10.75 -1.49 14.31
N ALA A 42 -10.10 -1.18 15.44
CA ALA A 42 -10.76 -1.08 16.71
C ALA A 42 -11.42 0.29 16.89
N GLY A 43 -12.38 0.35 17.81
CA GLY A 43 -13.10 1.57 18.17
C GLY A 43 -12.24 2.72 18.65
N ASN A 44 -11.11 2.37 19.27
CA ASN A 44 -10.10 3.30 19.79
C ASN A 44 -9.19 3.91 18.71
N GLY A 45 -9.36 3.50 17.43
CA GLY A 45 -8.55 3.97 16.30
C GLY A 45 -7.28 3.17 16.03
N ASP A 46 -6.97 2.15 16.83
CA ASP A 46 -5.94 1.16 16.48
C ASP A 46 -6.41 0.36 15.27
N ALA A 47 -5.49 0.07 14.36
CA ALA A 47 -5.81 -0.65 13.15
C ALA A 47 -4.66 -1.53 12.68
N ARG A 48 -4.98 -2.55 11.91
CA ARG A 48 -4.03 -3.44 11.27
C ARG A 48 -4.49 -3.76 9.86
N ILE A 49 -3.54 -3.76 8.93
CA ILE A 49 -3.73 -4.26 7.56
C ILE A 49 -2.77 -5.42 7.38
N ASP A 50 -3.29 -6.57 6.99
CA ASP A 50 -2.52 -7.70 6.50
C ASP A 50 -2.74 -7.83 4.99
N ALA A 51 -1.69 -7.59 4.21
CA ALA A 51 -1.65 -7.66 2.76
C ALA A 51 -0.51 -8.60 2.31
N GLY A 52 -0.73 -9.90 2.45
CA GLY A 52 0.27 -10.92 2.14
C GLY A 52 1.51 -10.80 3.03
N GLN A 53 2.64 -10.38 2.45
CA GLN A 53 3.91 -10.19 3.17
C GLN A 53 4.04 -8.82 3.83
N GLN A 54 3.17 -7.88 3.49
CA GLN A 54 3.18 -6.52 4.06
C GLN A 54 2.13 -6.43 5.17
N GLN A 55 2.56 -5.89 6.30
CA GLN A 55 1.66 -5.61 7.42
C GLN A 55 1.84 -4.17 7.87
N PHE A 56 0.72 -3.45 7.99
CA PHE A 56 0.66 -2.09 8.52
C PHE A 56 -0.09 -2.14 9.84
N VAL A 57 0.37 -1.36 10.82
CA VAL A 57 -0.30 -1.26 12.11
C VAL A 57 -0.37 0.20 12.51
N ARG A 58 -1.57 0.71 12.78
CA ARG A 58 -1.75 1.95 13.53
C ARG A 58 -1.96 1.58 14.99
N LYS A 59 -1.14 2.15 15.88
CA LYS A 59 -1.25 1.95 17.32
C LYS A 59 -1.04 3.26 18.06
N GLY A 60 -2.00 3.65 18.90
CA GLY A 60 -1.91 4.89 19.69
C GLY A 60 -1.70 6.13 18.81
N GLY A 61 -2.35 6.16 17.63
CA GLY A 61 -2.23 7.25 16.66
C GLY A 61 -0.95 7.26 15.82
N THR A 62 0.02 6.37 16.08
CA THR A 62 1.23 6.24 15.26
C THR A 62 1.07 5.12 14.25
N GLU A 63 1.52 5.34 13.01
CA GLU A 63 1.46 4.38 11.91
C GLU A 63 2.81 3.69 11.74
N TYR A 64 2.79 2.36 11.69
CA TYR A 64 3.96 1.51 11.60
C TYR A 64 3.86 0.58 10.40
N LEU A 65 5.03 0.33 9.80
CA LEU A 65 5.24 -0.75 8.84
C LEU A 65 5.96 -1.90 9.56
N VAL A 66 5.44 -3.11 9.44
CA VAL A 66 6.11 -4.33 9.93
C VAL A 66 6.90 -4.93 8.79
N LEU A 67 8.20 -5.07 9.01
CA LEU A 67 9.18 -5.59 8.06
C LEU A 67 9.79 -6.88 8.60
N THR A 68 10.30 -7.70 7.68
CA THR A 68 11.02 -8.94 8.02
C THR A 68 12.39 -8.91 7.36
N ASP A 69 13.43 -9.17 8.13
CA ASP A 69 14.80 -9.37 7.67
C ASP A 69 15.38 -10.68 8.22
N ALA A 70 16.67 -10.97 8.02
CA ALA A 70 17.28 -12.20 8.55
C ALA A 70 17.38 -12.24 10.09
N LYS A 71 17.21 -11.12 10.79
CA LYS A 71 17.13 -11.05 12.25
C LYS A 71 15.70 -11.18 12.76
N GLY A 72 14.73 -11.35 11.87
CA GLY A 72 13.31 -11.55 12.19
C GLY A 72 12.44 -10.33 11.90
N LYS A 73 11.25 -10.31 12.51
CA LYS A 73 10.26 -9.24 12.34
C LYS A 73 10.56 -8.04 13.23
N PHE A 74 10.37 -6.86 12.70
CA PHE A 74 10.48 -5.59 13.43
C PHE A 74 9.48 -4.58 12.89
N ALA A 75 9.21 -3.53 13.67
CA ALA A 75 8.34 -2.43 13.26
C ALA A 75 9.14 -1.13 13.19
N ALA A 76 8.83 -0.31 12.21
CA ALA A 76 9.33 1.06 12.11
C ALA A 76 8.17 2.00 11.82
N SER A 77 8.26 3.24 12.29
CA SER A 77 7.25 4.24 11.93
C SER A 77 7.28 4.48 10.42
N ILE A 78 6.11 4.70 9.80
CA ILE A 78 6.03 5.03 8.36
C ILE A 78 6.88 6.28 8.04
N PRO A 79 6.86 7.37 8.85
CA PRO A 79 7.72 8.53 8.61
C PRO A 79 9.22 8.21 8.60
N ASP A 80 9.70 7.39 9.55
CA ASP A 80 11.12 6.99 9.59
C ASP A 80 11.47 6.12 8.39
N PHE A 81 10.60 5.18 8.01
CA PHE A 81 10.79 4.35 6.83
C PHE A 81 10.92 5.17 5.55
N VAL A 82 9.99 6.12 5.33
CA VAL A 82 10.05 7.04 4.18
C VAL A 82 11.33 7.85 4.21
N ALA A 83 11.72 8.41 5.36
CA ALA A 83 12.94 9.20 5.48
C ALA A 83 14.19 8.38 5.14
N VAL A 84 14.31 7.16 5.66
CA VAL A 84 15.44 6.26 5.40
C VAL A 84 15.49 5.86 3.92
N MET A 85 14.35 5.48 3.33
CA MET A 85 14.31 5.14 1.89
C MET A 85 14.74 6.31 1.01
N GLY A 86 14.33 7.54 1.37
CA GLY A 86 14.74 8.76 0.67
C GLY A 86 16.24 9.04 0.79
N GLU A 87 16.84 8.82 1.95
CA GLU A 87 18.30 8.90 2.14
C GLU A 87 19.02 7.84 1.32
N MET A 88 18.57 6.59 1.37
CA MET A 88 19.20 5.49 0.62
C MET A 88 19.15 5.69 -0.90
N MET A 89 18.07 6.25 -1.43
CA MET A 89 17.99 6.59 -2.86
C MET A 89 18.98 7.69 -3.24
N LYS A 90 19.10 8.73 -2.41
CA LYS A 90 20.08 9.81 -2.61
C LYS A 90 21.51 9.30 -2.54
N ASP A 91 21.83 8.48 -1.53
CA ASP A 91 23.14 7.84 -1.35
C ASP A 91 23.48 6.92 -2.53
N GLY A 92 22.46 6.29 -3.13
CA GLY A 92 22.59 5.47 -4.34
C GLY A 92 22.72 6.26 -5.65
N GLY A 93 22.69 7.60 -5.61
CA GLY A 93 22.75 8.46 -6.80
C GLY A 93 21.47 8.46 -7.65
N ILE A 94 20.37 7.89 -7.14
CA ILE A 94 19.08 7.88 -7.83
C ILE A 94 18.47 9.27 -7.73
N LYS A 95 18.40 9.97 -8.86
CA LYS A 95 17.73 11.27 -8.95
C LYS A 95 16.24 11.06 -9.26
N PRO A 96 15.35 11.92 -8.75
CA PRO A 96 13.96 11.91 -9.16
C PRO A 96 13.85 12.05 -10.69
N MET A 97 12.99 11.25 -11.31
CA MET A 97 12.79 11.24 -12.76
C MET A 97 12.00 12.46 -13.26
N GLY A 98 11.46 13.27 -12.35
CA GLY A 98 10.48 14.29 -12.67
C GLY A 98 9.08 13.69 -12.90
N THR A 99 8.05 14.50 -12.71
CA THR A 99 6.69 14.13 -13.10
C THR A 99 6.48 14.59 -14.54
N PRO A 100 6.04 13.74 -15.47
CA PRO A 100 5.64 14.21 -16.79
C PRO A 100 4.51 15.24 -16.66
N PRO A 101 4.35 16.17 -17.61
CA PRO A 101 3.23 17.10 -17.61
C PRO A 101 1.91 16.31 -17.55
N GLN A 102 1.12 16.54 -16.51
CA GLN A 102 -0.20 15.94 -16.36
C GLN A 102 -1.28 16.98 -16.66
N GLY A 103 -2.34 16.54 -17.34
CA GLY A 103 -3.53 17.37 -17.56
C GLY A 103 -4.27 17.67 -16.26
N GLU A 104 -5.37 18.40 -16.39
CA GLU A 104 -6.32 18.57 -15.30
C GLU A 104 -7.21 17.33 -15.16
N TYR A 105 -7.51 16.94 -13.92
CA TYR A 105 -8.41 15.85 -13.60
C TYR A 105 -9.59 16.37 -12.77
N ASP A 106 -10.78 15.90 -13.12
CA ASP A 106 -12.01 16.11 -12.36
C ASP A 106 -12.29 14.92 -11.46
N LEU A 107 -12.92 15.19 -10.31
CA LEU A 107 -13.48 14.20 -9.40
C LEU A 107 -14.98 14.45 -9.29
N ALA A 108 -15.78 13.48 -9.73
CA ALA A 108 -17.23 13.59 -9.73
C ALA A 108 -17.90 12.37 -9.09
N LYS A 109 -19.00 12.60 -8.37
CA LYS A 109 -19.90 11.55 -7.91
C LYS A 109 -20.82 11.16 -9.07
N GLN A 110 -20.89 9.87 -9.40
CA GLN A 110 -21.63 9.34 -10.56
C GLN A 110 -22.85 8.50 -10.19
N GLY A 111 -23.01 8.17 -8.91
CA GLY A 111 -24.14 7.37 -8.46
C GLY A 111 -23.87 6.75 -7.10
N THR A 112 -24.54 5.63 -6.86
CA THR A 112 -24.45 4.83 -5.65
C THR A 112 -24.41 3.35 -6.02
N GLU A 113 -23.64 2.56 -5.30
CA GLU A 113 -23.50 1.12 -5.48
C GLU A 113 -23.46 0.45 -4.09
N THR A 114 -24.05 -0.73 -3.96
CA THR A 114 -23.93 -1.55 -2.74
C THR A 114 -22.93 -2.67 -3.00
N VAL A 115 -21.91 -2.77 -2.15
CA VAL A 115 -20.86 -3.80 -2.24
C VAL A 115 -20.76 -4.51 -0.90
N ALA A 116 -20.88 -5.84 -0.91
CA ALA A 116 -20.89 -6.67 0.31
C ALA A 116 -21.88 -6.13 1.37
N GLU A 117 -23.10 -5.80 0.94
CA GLU A 117 -24.18 -5.24 1.78
C GLU A 117 -23.90 -3.84 2.36
N VAL A 118 -22.77 -3.22 2.01
CA VAL A 118 -22.43 -1.86 2.42
C VAL A 118 -22.78 -0.88 1.29
N PRO A 119 -23.65 0.11 1.53
CA PRO A 119 -23.92 1.15 0.55
C PRO A 119 -22.73 2.12 0.45
N GLY A 120 -22.44 2.57 -0.77
CA GLY A 120 -21.43 3.58 -1.05
C GLY A 120 -21.76 4.44 -2.25
N ASP A 121 -21.07 5.56 -2.35
CA ASP A 121 -21.13 6.48 -3.48
C ASP A 121 -20.09 6.08 -4.53
N VAL A 122 -20.50 6.07 -5.80
CA VAL A 122 -19.58 5.88 -6.93
C VAL A 122 -18.90 7.21 -7.24
N TRP A 123 -17.59 7.25 -7.10
CA TRP A 123 -16.73 8.38 -7.42
C TRP A 123 -15.86 8.04 -8.61
N LYS A 124 -15.70 8.99 -9.54
CA LYS A 124 -14.84 8.86 -10.71
C LYS A 124 -13.85 10.01 -10.78
N VAL A 125 -12.58 9.67 -10.97
CA VAL A 125 -11.53 10.60 -11.39
C VAL A 125 -11.33 10.43 -12.89
N SER A 126 -11.37 11.51 -13.66
CA SER A 126 -11.16 11.48 -15.12
C SER A 126 -10.41 12.70 -15.62
N ALA A 127 -9.57 12.52 -16.64
CA ALA A 127 -8.91 13.63 -17.32
C ALA A 127 -9.95 14.57 -17.96
N LYS A 128 -9.77 15.89 -17.81
CA LYS A 128 -10.60 16.92 -18.48
C LYS A 128 -10.39 16.95 -19.99
N GLN A 129 -9.17 16.66 -20.41
CA GLN A 129 -8.74 16.63 -21.81
C GLN A 129 -7.89 15.38 -22.01
N GLY A 130 -8.31 14.49 -22.90
CA GLY A 130 -7.63 13.21 -23.14
C GLY A 130 -8.61 12.06 -23.38
N PRO A 131 -8.11 10.87 -23.77
CA PRO A 131 -8.94 9.69 -23.97
C PRO A 131 -9.57 9.21 -22.65
N ALA A 132 -10.82 8.74 -22.70
CA ALA A 132 -11.59 8.27 -21.53
C ALA A 132 -10.95 7.08 -20.77
N THR A 133 -9.90 6.49 -21.33
CA THR A 133 -9.11 5.40 -20.76
C THR A 133 -8.27 5.81 -19.55
N GLU A 134 -8.08 7.12 -19.31
CA GLU A 134 -7.45 7.63 -18.09
C GLU A 134 -8.50 8.01 -17.04
N SER A 135 -9.27 7.01 -16.59
CA SER A 135 -10.19 7.21 -15.49
C SER A 135 -10.12 6.12 -14.45
N PHE A 136 -10.33 6.51 -13.20
CA PHE A 136 -10.36 5.62 -12.05
C PHE A 136 -11.72 5.76 -11.40
N GLU A 137 -12.28 4.64 -10.98
CA GLU A 137 -13.57 4.60 -10.31
C GLU A 137 -13.43 3.91 -8.96
N ALA A 138 -14.10 4.46 -7.94
CA ALA A 138 -14.17 3.87 -6.63
C ALA A 138 -15.59 3.94 -6.07
N VAL A 139 -15.99 2.90 -5.35
CA VAL A 139 -17.19 2.92 -4.51
C VAL A 139 -16.74 3.18 -3.08
N ILE A 140 -17.24 4.25 -2.46
CA ILE A 140 -16.78 4.69 -1.15
C ILE A 140 -17.97 4.87 -0.21
N SER A 141 -17.92 4.23 0.95
CA SER A 141 -18.88 4.44 2.02
C SER A 141 -18.39 5.54 2.95
N SER A 142 -19.22 6.56 3.15
CA SER A 142 -19.01 7.64 4.12
C SER A 142 -19.63 7.33 5.49
N ASP A 143 -20.14 6.11 5.70
CA ASP A 143 -20.72 5.70 6.97
C ASP A 143 -19.68 5.81 8.10
N PRO A 144 -19.94 6.61 9.16
CA PRO A 144 -19.00 6.79 10.26
C PRO A 144 -18.66 5.49 10.99
N ALA A 145 -19.48 4.45 10.90
CA ALA A 145 -19.18 3.12 11.45
C ALA A 145 -17.91 2.50 10.82
N TYR A 146 -17.53 2.92 9.62
CA TYR A 146 -16.36 2.40 8.91
C TYR A 146 -15.19 3.38 8.83
N ALA A 147 -15.28 4.52 9.53
CA ALA A 147 -14.27 5.58 9.46
C ALA A 147 -12.86 5.07 9.81
N ASN A 148 -12.72 4.18 10.81
CA ASN A 148 -11.41 3.65 11.20
C ASN A 148 -10.83 2.67 10.16
N ILE A 149 -11.68 1.94 9.41
CA ILE A 149 -11.23 1.13 8.26
C ILE A 149 -10.73 2.03 7.13
N GLY A 150 -11.49 3.07 6.77
CA GLY A 150 -11.08 4.05 5.76
C GLY A 150 -9.73 4.67 6.09
N LYS A 151 -9.58 5.18 7.32
CA LYS A 151 -8.29 5.72 7.80
C LYS A 151 -7.18 4.67 7.80
N ALA A 152 -7.47 3.40 8.05
CA ALA A 152 -6.45 2.35 8.00
C ALA A 152 -5.94 2.18 6.57
N LEU A 153 -6.85 2.05 5.59
CA LEU A 153 -6.50 1.92 4.17
C LEU A 153 -5.67 3.10 3.65
N GLU A 154 -5.91 4.31 4.15
CA GLU A 154 -5.08 5.48 3.83
C GLU A 154 -3.59 5.28 4.14
N MET A 155 -3.21 4.43 5.10
CA MET A 155 -1.79 4.19 5.43
C MET A 155 -1.02 3.67 4.21
N GLN A 156 -1.62 2.73 3.47
CA GLN A 156 -1.01 2.15 2.27
C GLN A 156 -0.94 3.19 1.14
N THR A 157 -2.01 3.97 0.96
CA THR A 157 -2.05 5.06 -0.03
C THR A 157 -1.01 6.14 0.27
N LYS A 158 -0.86 6.54 1.53
CA LYS A 158 0.13 7.53 1.98
C LYS A 158 1.55 7.05 1.76
N LEU A 159 1.84 5.77 2.07
CA LEU A 159 3.15 5.19 1.79
C LEU A 159 3.44 5.18 0.29
N GLY A 160 2.49 4.73 -0.54
CA GLY A 160 2.65 4.74 -2.00
C GLY A 160 2.86 6.15 -2.57
N ALA A 161 2.10 7.12 -2.08
CA ALA A 161 2.26 8.52 -2.49
C ALA A 161 3.61 9.11 -2.06
N ALA A 162 4.09 8.78 -0.85
CA ALA A 162 5.41 9.20 -0.39
C ALA A 162 6.54 8.60 -1.24
N GLN A 163 6.45 7.31 -1.59
CA GLN A 163 7.39 6.67 -2.51
C GLN A 163 7.35 7.30 -3.91
N SER A 164 6.16 7.53 -4.45
CA SER A 164 5.98 8.21 -5.74
C SER A 164 6.60 9.60 -5.73
N GLN A 165 6.38 10.37 -4.66
CA GLN A 165 6.97 11.70 -4.51
C GLN A 165 8.50 11.66 -4.48
N GLN A 166 9.10 10.64 -3.86
CA GLN A 166 10.56 10.47 -3.85
C GLN A 166 11.11 10.13 -5.25
N MET A 167 10.40 9.30 -6.00
CA MET A 167 10.80 8.87 -7.35
C MET A 167 10.55 9.93 -8.43
N GLN A 168 9.44 10.66 -8.34
CA GLN A 168 9.00 11.62 -9.36
C GLN A 168 9.30 13.07 -8.99
N GLY A 169 9.72 13.36 -7.75
CA GLY A 169 10.04 14.71 -7.29
C GLY A 169 8.82 15.59 -6.99
N GLY A 170 7.61 15.02 -7.01
CA GLY A 170 6.37 15.74 -6.76
C GLY A 170 5.14 14.83 -6.77
N ARG A 171 3.99 15.41 -6.39
CA ARG A 171 2.67 14.80 -6.54
C ARG A 171 1.99 15.37 -7.78
N GLY A 172 1.64 14.52 -8.72
CA GLY A 172 0.86 14.89 -9.90
C GLY A 172 -0.59 15.27 -9.54
N ASN A 173 -1.29 15.82 -10.52
CA ASN A 173 -2.70 16.22 -10.39
C ASN A 173 -3.62 15.00 -10.24
N LEU A 174 -3.32 13.91 -10.95
CA LEU A 174 -4.06 12.66 -10.85
C LEU A 174 -4.00 12.11 -9.43
N GLU A 175 -2.80 11.99 -8.86
CA GLU A 175 -2.58 11.44 -7.52
C GLU A 175 -3.33 12.24 -6.46
N LYS A 176 -3.37 13.57 -6.59
CA LYS A 176 -4.15 14.43 -5.68
C LYS A 176 -5.65 14.15 -5.76
N ARG A 177 -6.21 13.95 -6.95
CA ARG A 177 -7.64 13.62 -7.13
C ARG A 177 -7.97 12.22 -6.63
N VAL A 178 -7.09 11.26 -6.84
CA VAL A 178 -7.26 9.90 -6.29
C VAL A 178 -7.19 9.94 -4.76
N GLU A 179 -6.23 10.66 -4.16
CA GLU A 179 -6.17 10.85 -2.71
C GLU A 179 -7.42 11.55 -2.15
N GLU A 180 -7.90 12.60 -2.81
CA GLU A 180 -9.13 13.29 -2.45
C GLU A 180 -10.34 12.34 -2.51
N MET A 181 -10.41 11.49 -3.54
CA MET A 181 -11.45 10.48 -3.67
C MET A 181 -11.37 9.48 -2.51
N LEU A 182 -10.22 8.84 -2.30
CA LEU A 182 -10.02 7.81 -1.27
C LEU A 182 -10.20 8.36 0.16
N GLY A 183 -9.94 9.65 0.39
CA GLY A 183 -10.16 10.32 1.68
C GLY A 183 -11.64 10.54 2.04
N LYS A 184 -12.59 10.19 1.17
CA LYS A 184 -14.03 10.37 1.45
C LYS A 184 -14.63 9.31 2.38
N GLY A 185 -13.93 8.21 2.65
CA GLY A 185 -14.42 7.17 3.55
C GLY A 185 -13.79 5.79 3.32
N MET A 186 -14.52 4.74 3.70
CA MET A 186 -14.09 3.36 3.45
C MET A 186 -14.27 3.00 1.98
N VAL A 187 -13.17 2.62 1.33
CA VAL A 187 -13.21 2.06 -0.03
C VAL A 187 -13.90 0.70 0.02
N LEU A 188 -14.97 0.54 -0.77
CA LEU A 188 -15.67 -0.74 -0.97
C LEU A 188 -15.20 -1.42 -2.26
N ARG A 189 -14.88 -0.64 -3.28
CA ARG A 189 -14.31 -1.11 -4.55
C ARG A 189 -13.41 -0.02 -5.11
N PHE A 190 -12.28 -0.41 -5.68
CA PHE A 190 -11.40 0.48 -6.44
C PHE A 190 -11.09 -0.18 -7.77
N ASP A 191 -11.83 0.25 -8.80
CA ASP A 191 -11.81 -0.34 -10.14
C ASP A 191 -11.87 -1.89 -10.05
N THR A 192 -10.99 -2.59 -10.77
CA THR A 192 -10.75 -4.03 -10.70
C THR A 192 -9.66 -4.41 -9.70
N ALA A 193 -8.97 -3.44 -9.09
CA ALA A 193 -7.80 -3.68 -8.26
C ALA A 193 -8.12 -4.09 -6.82
N LEU A 194 -9.27 -3.67 -6.28
CA LEU A 194 -9.68 -4.00 -4.92
C LEU A 194 -11.21 -4.08 -4.83
N LYS A 195 -11.74 -5.11 -4.17
CA LYS A 195 -13.16 -5.23 -3.87
C LYS A 195 -13.39 -5.79 -2.48
N LEU A 196 -14.30 -5.19 -1.75
CA LEU A 196 -14.76 -5.65 -0.44
C LEU A 196 -15.58 -6.91 -0.61
N ASP A 197 -15.20 -7.95 0.14
CA ASP A 197 -15.90 -9.24 0.15
C ASP A 197 -16.85 -9.34 1.34
N LYS A 198 -16.40 -8.87 2.51
CA LYS A 198 -17.15 -8.99 3.75
C LYS A 198 -16.74 -7.94 4.77
N VAL A 199 -17.71 -7.48 5.56
CA VAL A 199 -17.49 -6.71 6.79
C VAL A 199 -18.12 -7.44 7.97
N GLU A 200 -17.39 -7.51 9.07
CA GLU A 200 -17.82 -8.10 10.33
C GLU A 200 -17.63 -7.07 11.45
N LYS A 201 -18.65 -6.92 12.29
CA LYS A 201 -18.59 -6.12 13.51
C LYS A 201 -18.43 -7.04 14.71
N GLY A 202 -17.59 -6.66 15.66
CA GLY A 202 -17.39 -7.45 16.87
C GLY A 202 -16.02 -7.20 17.48
N ALA A 203 -15.89 -7.52 18.77
CA ALA A 203 -14.69 -7.26 19.55
C ALA A 203 -13.43 -7.87 18.89
N ILE A 204 -12.39 -7.07 18.76
CA ILE A 204 -11.07 -7.49 18.28
C ILE A 204 -10.14 -7.55 19.49
N ASP A 205 -9.42 -8.67 19.65
CA ASP A 205 -8.41 -8.78 20.71
C ASP A 205 -7.33 -7.71 20.50
N ALA A 206 -7.04 -6.91 21.54
CA ALA A 206 -6.02 -5.87 21.49
C ALA A 206 -4.64 -6.40 21.06
N LYS A 207 -4.35 -7.69 21.26
CA LYS A 207 -3.14 -8.37 20.77
C LYS A 207 -3.05 -8.41 19.24
N ALA A 208 -4.17 -8.28 18.51
CA ALA A 208 -4.16 -8.17 17.05
C ALA A 208 -3.33 -6.98 16.57
N PHE A 209 -3.27 -5.91 17.36
CA PHE A 209 -2.50 -4.68 17.12
C PHE A 209 -1.13 -4.67 17.83
N ALA A 210 -0.66 -5.81 18.33
CA ALA A 210 0.67 -5.90 18.91
C ALA A 210 1.74 -5.63 17.85
N LEU A 211 2.70 -4.77 18.18
CA LEU A 211 3.87 -4.53 17.36
C LEU A 211 4.98 -5.50 17.79
N PRO A 212 5.80 -6.01 16.85
CA PRO A 212 7.10 -6.57 17.20
C PRO A 212 8.02 -5.47 17.76
N ALA A 213 9.30 -5.77 17.96
CA ALA A 213 10.27 -4.78 18.40
C ALA A 213 10.25 -3.55 17.47
N VAL A 214 9.92 -2.39 18.04
CA VAL A 214 9.93 -1.10 17.34
C VAL A 214 11.35 -0.59 17.35
N ILE A 215 11.86 -0.22 16.17
CA ILE A 215 13.21 0.33 16.01
C ILE A 215 13.12 1.78 15.56
N ASP A 216 14.13 2.56 15.95
CA ASP A 216 14.28 3.94 15.51
C ASP A 216 14.82 4.04 14.07
N LYS A 217 14.86 5.27 13.55
CA LYS A 217 15.37 5.60 12.23
C LYS A 217 16.81 5.11 11.97
N ALA A 218 17.70 5.22 12.97
CA ALA A 218 19.11 4.86 12.81
C ALA A 218 19.28 3.34 12.70
N ALA A 219 18.62 2.59 13.58
CA ALA A 219 18.58 1.13 13.53
C ALA A 219 17.90 0.63 12.25
N LEU A 220 16.85 1.31 11.78
CA LEU A 220 16.18 1.02 10.52
C LEU A 220 17.12 1.17 9.33
N LYS A 221 17.83 2.31 9.23
CA LYS A 221 18.82 2.56 8.15
C LYS A 221 19.90 1.48 8.12
N ALA A 222 20.44 1.11 9.28
CA ALA A 222 21.43 0.06 9.40
C ALA A 222 20.90 -1.30 8.90
N ARG A 223 19.68 -1.69 9.29
CA ARG A 223 19.05 -2.95 8.85
C ARG A 223 18.79 -2.96 7.35
N LEU A 224 18.16 -1.92 6.79
CA LEU A 224 17.86 -1.84 5.36
C LEU A 224 19.13 -1.83 4.50
N THR A 225 20.20 -1.18 4.97
CA THR A 225 21.50 -1.18 4.29
C THR A 225 22.11 -2.58 4.29
N ALA A 226 22.13 -3.27 5.43
CA ALA A 226 22.64 -4.62 5.55
C ALA A 226 21.87 -5.62 4.66
N GLU A 227 20.54 -5.51 4.58
CA GLU A 227 19.73 -6.36 3.70
C GLU A 227 19.99 -6.08 2.23
N ARG A 228 20.11 -4.82 1.82
CA ARG A 228 20.50 -4.43 0.46
C ARG A 228 21.86 -5.02 0.08
N ASP A 229 22.84 -4.89 0.96
CA ASP A 229 24.21 -5.34 0.70
C ASP A 229 24.27 -6.87 0.64
N ARG A 230 23.50 -7.57 1.49
CA ARG A 230 23.35 -9.04 1.39
C ARG A 230 22.70 -9.46 0.07
N ALA A 231 21.61 -8.79 -0.35
CA ALA A 231 20.93 -9.09 -1.60
C ALA A 231 21.86 -8.86 -2.81
N ARG A 232 22.69 -7.80 -2.79
CA ARG A 232 23.72 -7.56 -3.80
C ARG A 232 24.78 -8.65 -3.83
N ALA A 233 25.28 -9.07 -2.67
CA ALA A 233 26.27 -10.15 -2.59
C ALA A 233 25.72 -11.48 -3.12
N ALA A 234 24.43 -11.79 -2.88
CA ALA A 234 23.77 -12.98 -3.40
C ALA A 234 23.49 -12.94 -4.92
N ALA A 235 23.43 -11.76 -5.52
CA ALA A 235 23.17 -11.57 -6.95
C ALA A 235 24.43 -11.66 -7.84
N VAL A 236 25.63 -11.70 -7.25
CA VAL A 236 26.88 -11.90 -8.01
C VAL A 236 27.07 -13.41 -8.26
N PRO A 237 27.03 -13.90 -9.51
CA PRO A 237 27.29 -15.30 -9.79
C PRO A 237 28.74 -15.66 -9.40
N PRO A 238 29.01 -16.89 -8.92
CA PRO A 238 30.37 -17.32 -8.66
C PRO A 238 31.17 -17.23 -9.96
N VAL A 239 32.25 -16.45 -9.93
CA VAL A 239 33.22 -16.40 -11.04
C VAL A 239 33.75 -17.83 -11.19
N PRO A 240 33.57 -18.51 -12.34
CA PRO A 240 34.19 -19.80 -12.55
C PRO A 240 35.69 -19.61 -12.40
N ALA A 241 36.30 -20.35 -11.48
CA ALA A 241 37.74 -20.32 -11.23
C ALA A 241 38.47 -20.53 -12.57
N GLN A 242 38.99 -19.46 -13.15
CA GLN A 242 39.82 -19.53 -14.34
C GLN A 242 41.19 -20.05 -13.91
N GLY A 243 41.49 -21.29 -14.30
CA GLY A 243 42.85 -21.70 -14.62
C GLY A 243 43.49 -22.74 -13.70
N GLU A 244 43.00 -23.98 -13.74
CA GLU A 244 43.96 -25.09 -13.75
C GLU A 244 44.64 -25.13 -15.13
N PRO A 245 45.99 -25.24 -15.20
CA PRO A 245 46.70 -25.27 -16.48
C PRO A 245 46.39 -26.59 -17.20
N LYS A 246 45.67 -26.52 -18.32
CA LYS A 246 45.50 -27.65 -19.24
C LYS A 246 46.85 -28.02 -19.86
N GLY A 247 47.51 -29.00 -19.27
CA GLY A 247 48.53 -29.79 -19.95
C GLY A 247 47.90 -30.72 -20.99
N GLY A 248 48.55 -30.81 -22.16
CA GLY A 248 48.43 -31.96 -23.07
C GLY A 248 47.36 -31.86 -24.16
N ALA A 249 47.80 -31.64 -25.41
CA ALA A 249 47.05 -32.00 -26.61
C ALA A 249 46.89 -33.53 -26.71
N PRO A 250 45.92 -34.04 -27.49
CA PRO A 250 46.25 -34.37 -28.87
C PRO A 250 45.15 -34.04 -29.91
N LYS A 251 45.56 -34.26 -31.16
CA LYS A 251 45.11 -33.76 -32.46
C LYS A 251 43.88 -34.46 -33.04
N ALA A 252 43.25 -33.75 -33.99
CA ALA A 252 42.40 -34.19 -35.13
C ALA A 252 40.90 -34.49 -34.89
N ALA A 253 40.02 -33.75 -35.58
CA ALA A 253 39.46 -34.15 -36.88
C ALA A 253 38.58 -33.02 -37.45
N GLU A 254 38.72 -32.73 -38.75
CA GLU A 254 37.83 -31.85 -39.53
C GLU A 254 36.39 -32.40 -39.57
N PRO A 255 35.36 -31.56 -39.39
CA PRO A 255 34.01 -31.90 -39.78
C PRO A 255 33.71 -31.39 -41.20
N GLN A 256 33.41 -32.35 -42.08
CA GLN A 256 32.76 -32.16 -43.38
C GLN A 256 31.47 -31.36 -43.26
N ALA A 257 31.25 -30.44 -44.21
CA ALA A 257 30.01 -29.73 -44.41
C ALA A 257 29.02 -30.54 -45.26
N ALA A 258 27.73 -30.54 -44.87
CA ALA A 258 26.52 -30.54 -45.71
C ALA A 258 25.27 -30.88 -44.85
N PRO A 259 24.03 -30.70 -45.34
CA PRO A 259 23.48 -29.63 -46.17
C PRO A 259 22.17 -29.05 -45.58
N SER A 260 21.77 -27.85 -46.04
CA SER A 260 20.47 -27.23 -45.77
C SER A 260 19.28 -28.05 -46.30
N PRO A 261 18.16 -28.16 -45.57
CA PRO A 261 16.87 -28.53 -46.15
C PRO A 261 16.08 -27.29 -46.60
N ALA A 262 15.59 -27.36 -47.84
CA ALA A 262 14.73 -26.39 -48.48
C ALA A 262 13.30 -26.40 -47.92
N ALA A 263 12.67 -25.23 -48.04
CA ALA A 263 11.27 -24.95 -47.76
C ALA A 263 10.30 -25.81 -48.57
N LYS A 264 9.15 -26.15 -47.97
CA LYS A 264 7.89 -26.33 -48.70
C LYS A 264 6.71 -25.74 -47.93
N ALA A 265 6.06 -24.79 -48.59
CA ALA A 265 4.72 -24.32 -48.33
C ALA A 265 3.70 -25.21 -49.05
N LYS A 266 2.58 -25.51 -48.39
CA LYS A 266 1.23 -25.38 -48.92
C LYS A 266 0.23 -25.49 -47.79
#